data_AF-A0A2V8YRD8-F1
#
_entry.id   AF-A0A2V8YRD8-F1
#
_cell.length_a   1.000
_cell.length_b   1.000
_cell.length_c   1.000
_cell.angle_alpha   90.00
_cell.angle_beta   90.00
_cell.angle_gamma   90.00
#
_symmetry.space_group_name_H-M   'P 1'
#
loop_
_entity.id
_entity.type
_entity.pdbx_description
1 polymer ?
#
loop_
_entity_poly.entity_id
_entity_poly.type
_entity_poly.pdbx_seq_one_letter_code
_entity_poly.pdbx_strand_id
1 'polypeptide(L)'
;MTRQQRRAEAREAAKLLLETSRSRQAFRWDYTLAFIGLAIGIILVIAPPRTPTETTFWLAIMFVALVYPALHLIRALLQTRLKWIQTPSAIFLSAAMASALGHQVWPPIRRHTLSEKERALFEKPLSEQKEPREEIQIVCAQGDEAACVYAAQFVNIFREAGWKVRDNHVEPVRMNNPTAGIVLFRHGRGKPDTDNWRSGVWTALTASLIDTRQAFANIGIEPESGSNPELPEGVVSIYFGLEKENEGEPTNFTKTMKKLGQQWRGGPVPTSE
;
A
#
# COMPACT_ATOMS: atom_id res chain seq x y z
N MET A 1 55.94 -60.54 14.93
CA MET A 1 54.77 -60.03 14.19
C MET A 1 54.86 -60.47 12.73
N THR A 2 53.92 -61.28 12.26
CA THR A 2 53.96 -61.86 10.90
C THR A 2 53.41 -60.87 9.86
N ARG A 3 53.80 -61.05 8.59
CA ARG A 3 53.32 -60.21 7.47
C ARG A 3 51.80 -60.24 7.33
N GLN A 4 51.15 -61.32 7.77
CA GLN A 4 49.69 -61.45 7.80
C GLN A 4 49.04 -60.56 8.87
N GLN A 5 49.62 -60.48 10.08
CA GLN A 5 49.10 -59.63 11.16
C GLN A 5 49.10 -58.15 10.76
N ARG A 6 50.20 -57.66 10.17
CA ARG A 6 50.27 -56.26 9.69
C ARG A 6 49.22 -55.94 8.61
N ARG A 7 48.87 -56.92 7.77
CA ARG A 7 47.82 -56.76 6.74
C ARG A 7 46.42 -56.76 7.35
N ALA A 8 46.18 -57.51 8.41
CA ALA A 8 44.91 -57.52 9.12
C ALA A 8 44.69 -56.19 9.87
N GLU A 9 45.69 -55.73 10.62
CA GLU A 9 45.64 -54.44 11.33
C GLU A 9 45.47 -53.26 10.36
N ALA A 10 46.18 -53.26 9.22
CA ALA A 10 46.00 -52.23 8.21
C ALA A 10 44.58 -52.21 7.60
N ARG A 11 43.93 -53.38 7.49
CA ARG A 11 42.55 -53.48 7.00
C ARG A 11 41.53 -53.00 8.04
N GLU A 12 41.75 -53.30 9.32
CA GLU A 12 40.88 -52.80 10.39
C GLU A 12 41.02 -51.30 10.59
N ALA A 13 42.25 -50.77 10.57
CA ALA A 13 42.49 -49.33 10.60
C ALA A 13 41.85 -48.62 9.40
N ALA A 14 41.93 -49.21 8.20
CA ALA A 14 41.26 -48.67 7.02
C ALA A 14 39.73 -48.69 7.14
N LYS A 15 39.14 -49.72 7.75
CA LYS A 15 37.69 -49.77 8.03
C LYS A 15 37.26 -48.69 9.02
N LEU A 16 38.01 -48.51 10.11
CA LEU A 16 37.72 -47.48 11.10
C LEU A 16 37.81 -46.07 10.51
N LEU A 17 38.76 -45.81 9.61
CA LEU A 17 38.87 -44.55 8.87
C LEU A 17 37.72 -44.34 7.88
N LEU A 18 37.26 -45.40 7.21
CA LEU A 18 36.10 -45.33 6.33
C LEU A 18 34.79 -45.12 7.11
N GLU A 19 34.64 -45.71 8.29
CA GLU A 19 33.48 -45.48 9.16
C GLU A 19 33.48 -44.08 9.77
N THR A 20 34.63 -43.58 10.23
CA THR A 20 34.73 -42.20 10.75
C THR A 20 34.61 -41.12 9.67
N SER A 21 35.01 -41.41 8.42
CA SER A 21 34.83 -40.47 7.30
C SER A 21 33.41 -40.46 6.72
N ARG A 22 32.57 -41.46 7.01
CA ARG A 22 31.26 -41.62 6.37
C ARG A 22 30.16 -40.68 6.87
N SER A 23 30.33 -39.91 7.96
CA SER A 23 29.17 -39.28 8.63
C SER A 23 29.23 -37.80 8.93
N ARG A 24 30.21 -37.01 8.47
CA ARG A 24 30.02 -35.55 8.41
C ARG A 24 29.31 -35.18 7.11
N GLN A 25 28.01 -35.49 7.03
CA GLN A 25 27.15 -34.80 6.08
C GLN A 25 27.30 -33.31 6.36
N ALA A 26 27.90 -32.57 5.43
CA ALA A 26 28.05 -31.14 5.55
C ALA A 26 26.65 -30.53 5.70
N PHE A 27 26.48 -29.67 6.70
CA PHE A 27 25.22 -28.98 6.94
C PHE A 27 24.79 -28.24 5.66
N ARG A 28 23.59 -28.55 5.17
CA ARG A 28 23.09 -28.04 3.90
C ARG A 28 22.49 -26.65 4.10
N TRP A 29 23.35 -25.65 4.13
CA TRP A 29 22.99 -24.24 4.30
C TRP A 29 21.92 -23.75 3.31
N ASP A 30 21.84 -24.34 2.12
CA ASP A 30 20.86 -23.98 1.09
C ASP A 30 19.43 -24.08 1.60
N TYR A 31 19.08 -25.20 2.26
CA TYR A 31 17.73 -25.44 2.75
C TYR A 31 17.43 -24.54 3.93
N THR A 32 18.36 -24.41 4.87
CA THR A 32 18.20 -23.57 6.06
C THR A 32 17.91 -22.13 5.68
N LEU A 33 18.68 -21.56 4.74
CA LEU A 33 18.47 -20.18 4.28
C LEU A 33 17.20 -20.03 3.45
N ALA A 34 16.83 -21.03 2.63
CA ALA A 34 15.56 -21.02 1.92
C ALA A 34 14.36 -21.04 2.89
N PHE A 35 14.41 -21.85 3.95
CA PHE A 35 13.36 -21.89 4.97
C PHE A 35 13.31 -20.60 5.80
N ILE A 36 14.44 -19.99 6.10
CA ILE A 36 14.48 -18.66 6.77
C ILE A 36 13.83 -17.61 5.87
N GLY A 37 14.21 -17.53 4.59
CA GLY A 37 13.60 -16.60 3.63
C GLY A 37 12.09 -16.81 3.51
N LEU A 38 11.64 -18.07 3.43
CA LEU A 38 10.22 -18.43 3.40
C LEU A 38 9.49 -18.01 4.69
N ALA A 39 10.08 -18.27 5.86
CA ALA A 39 9.51 -17.91 7.15
C ALA A 39 9.35 -16.39 7.28
N ILE A 40 10.35 -15.61 6.86
CA ILE A 40 10.27 -14.14 6.83
C ILE A 40 9.13 -13.69 5.90
N GLY A 41 9.02 -14.30 4.71
CA GLY A 41 7.93 -14.01 3.78
C GLY A 41 6.54 -14.25 4.40
N ILE A 42 6.37 -15.36 5.14
CA ILE A 42 5.12 -15.67 5.84
C ILE A 42 4.84 -14.64 6.94
N ILE A 43 5.83 -14.27 7.74
CA ILE A 43 5.69 -13.28 8.81
C ILE A 43 5.27 -11.92 8.23
N LEU A 44 5.89 -11.49 7.13
CA LEU A 44 5.55 -10.24 6.44
C LEU A 44 4.10 -10.19 5.94
N VAL A 45 3.52 -11.33 5.57
CA VAL A 45 2.12 -11.41 5.11
C VAL A 45 1.15 -11.44 6.28
N ILE A 46 1.47 -12.18 7.36
CA ILE A 46 0.58 -12.33 8.51
C ILE A 46 0.61 -11.09 9.42
N ALA A 47 1.77 -10.48 9.57
CA ALA A 47 2.01 -9.33 10.43
C ALA A 47 2.80 -8.27 9.64
N PRO A 48 2.13 -7.56 8.70
CA PRO A 48 2.79 -6.56 7.90
C PRO A 48 3.38 -5.47 8.80
N PRO A 49 4.62 -5.04 8.54
CA PRO A 49 5.25 -3.99 9.34
C PRO A 49 4.47 -2.69 9.26
N ARG A 50 4.53 -1.89 10.33
CA ARG A 50 3.74 -0.64 10.42
C ARG A 50 4.41 0.52 9.70
N THR A 51 5.70 0.42 9.43
CA THR A 51 6.51 1.53 8.91
C THR A 51 7.28 1.12 7.66
N PRO A 52 7.49 2.05 6.70
CA PRO A 52 8.23 1.75 5.47
C PRO A 52 9.67 1.28 5.73
N THR A 53 10.30 1.81 6.78
CA THR A 53 11.67 1.45 7.19
C THR A 53 11.75 0.00 7.66
N GLU A 54 10.78 -0.43 8.46
CA GLU A 54 10.68 -1.81 8.95
C GLU A 54 10.41 -2.80 7.81
N THR A 55 9.49 -2.46 6.89
CA THR A 55 9.24 -3.28 5.69
C THR A 55 10.49 -3.40 4.82
N THR A 56 11.20 -2.29 4.57
CA THR A 56 12.43 -2.29 3.78
C THR A 56 13.51 -3.16 4.44
N PHE A 57 13.64 -3.06 5.77
CA PHE A 57 14.58 -3.86 6.54
C PHE A 57 14.32 -5.37 6.41
N TRP A 58 13.07 -5.80 6.61
CA TRP A 58 12.70 -7.21 6.49
C TRP A 58 12.86 -7.75 5.06
N LEU A 59 12.50 -6.97 4.05
CA LEU A 59 12.71 -7.33 2.64
C LEU A 59 14.19 -7.48 2.30
N ALA A 60 15.06 -6.63 2.88
CA ALA A 60 16.51 -6.73 2.68
C ALA A 60 17.07 -8.02 3.31
N ILE A 61 16.64 -8.38 4.53
CA ILE A 61 17.02 -9.66 5.16
C ILE A 61 16.54 -10.83 4.29
N MET A 62 15.28 -10.79 3.85
CA MET A 62 14.71 -11.83 3.00
C MET A 62 15.50 -11.97 1.70
N PHE A 63 15.84 -10.87 1.04
CA PHE A 63 16.67 -10.87 -0.17
C PHE A 63 18.02 -11.55 0.08
N VAL A 64 18.75 -11.16 1.12
CA VAL A 64 20.05 -11.76 1.47
C VAL A 64 19.92 -13.26 1.76
N ALA A 65 18.88 -13.66 2.49
CA ALA A 65 18.61 -15.07 2.80
C ALA A 65 18.32 -15.90 1.54
N LEU A 66 17.70 -15.30 0.52
CA LEU A 66 17.29 -16.00 -0.71
C LEU A 66 18.36 -16.05 -1.80
N VAL A 67 19.32 -15.12 -1.81
CA VAL A 67 20.37 -15.07 -2.83
C VAL A 67 21.17 -16.37 -2.88
N TYR A 68 21.56 -16.91 -1.72
CA TYR A 68 22.34 -18.15 -1.63
C TYR A 68 21.61 -19.39 -2.19
N PRO A 69 20.38 -19.73 -1.72
CA PRO A 69 19.63 -20.85 -2.29
C PRO A 69 19.27 -20.63 -3.77
N ALA A 70 19.00 -19.39 -4.20
CA ALA A 70 18.77 -19.09 -5.62
C ALA A 70 20.00 -19.39 -6.49
N LEU A 71 21.21 -19.01 -6.02
CA LEU A 71 22.47 -19.35 -6.68
C LEU A 71 22.68 -20.86 -6.78
N HIS A 72 22.42 -21.58 -5.69
CA HIS A 72 22.56 -23.04 -5.67
C HIS A 72 21.55 -23.71 -6.64
N LEU A 73 20.30 -23.26 -6.65
CA LEU A 73 19.25 -23.77 -7.53
C LEU A 73 19.59 -23.53 -9.01
N ILE A 74 20.02 -22.31 -9.37
CA ILE A 74 20.44 -21.96 -10.73
C ILE A 74 21.61 -22.81 -11.19
N ARG A 75 22.62 -23.03 -10.33
CA ARG A 75 23.76 -23.91 -10.63
C ARG A 75 23.31 -25.35 -10.89
N ALA A 76 22.37 -25.86 -10.08
CA ALA A 76 21.83 -27.21 -10.23
C ALA A 76 21.00 -27.36 -11.52
N LEU A 77 20.19 -26.36 -11.87
CA LEU A 77 19.28 -26.40 -13.03
C LEU A 77 19.99 -26.18 -14.36
N LEU A 78 20.85 -25.17 -14.46
CA LEU A 78 21.37 -24.76 -15.76
C LEU A 78 22.56 -25.61 -16.22
N GLN A 79 23.30 -26.28 -15.33
CA GLN A 79 24.52 -27.07 -15.63
C GLN A 79 25.52 -26.40 -16.61
N THR A 80 25.38 -25.09 -16.84
CA THR A 80 26.08 -24.37 -17.89
C THR A 80 27.46 -23.96 -17.39
N ARG A 81 28.46 -23.99 -18.29
CA ARG A 81 29.82 -23.52 -17.98
C ARG A 81 29.91 -21.99 -17.84
N LEU A 82 28.86 -21.25 -18.19
CA LEU A 82 28.82 -19.79 -18.16
C LEU A 82 28.49 -19.28 -16.74
N LYS A 83 29.46 -19.41 -15.83
CA LYS A 83 29.36 -18.93 -14.44
C LYS A 83 29.03 -17.43 -14.32
N TRP A 84 29.43 -16.63 -15.31
CA TRP A 84 29.16 -15.19 -15.34
C TRP A 84 27.67 -14.81 -15.48
N ILE A 85 26.82 -15.69 -16.03
CA ILE A 85 25.36 -15.46 -16.16
C ILE A 85 24.59 -15.94 -14.93
N GLN A 86 25.11 -16.95 -14.22
CA GLN A 86 24.41 -17.59 -13.10
C GLN A 86 24.22 -16.64 -11.92
N THR A 87 25.27 -15.90 -11.55
CA THR A 87 25.22 -14.95 -10.42
C THR A 87 24.23 -13.81 -10.62
N PRO A 88 24.26 -13.04 -11.73
CA PRO A 88 23.30 -11.96 -11.94
C PRO A 88 21.86 -12.47 -12.05
N SER A 89 21.64 -13.67 -12.62
CA SER A 89 20.31 -14.27 -12.70
C SER A 89 19.72 -14.57 -11.31
N ALA A 90 20.53 -15.09 -10.38
CA ALA A 90 20.08 -15.38 -9.02
C ALA A 90 19.77 -14.11 -8.23
N ILE A 91 20.62 -13.09 -8.37
CA ILE A 91 20.40 -11.77 -7.78
C ILE A 91 19.10 -11.17 -8.32
N PHE A 92 18.91 -11.21 -9.64
CA PHE A 92 17.71 -10.67 -10.29
C PHE A 92 16.44 -11.39 -9.81
N LEU A 93 16.41 -12.73 -9.78
CA LEU A 93 15.25 -13.48 -9.29
C LEU A 93 14.93 -13.18 -7.82
N SER A 94 15.97 -13.12 -6.98
CA SER A 94 15.79 -12.81 -5.55
C SER A 94 15.26 -11.39 -5.36
N ALA A 95 15.79 -10.42 -6.12
CA ALA A 95 15.36 -9.03 -6.09
C ALA A 95 13.92 -8.88 -6.61
N ALA A 96 13.58 -9.55 -7.70
CA ALA A 96 12.23 -9.54 -8.27
C ALA A 96 11.22 -10.12 -7.27
N MET A 97 11.55 -11.23 -6.61
CA MET A 97 10.67 -11.84 -5.61
C MET A 97 10.50 -10.95 -4.37
N ALA A 98 11.59 -10.38 -3.85
CA ALA A 98 11.53 -9.42 -2.75
C ALA A 98 10.74 -8.16 -3.11
N SER A 99 10.89 -7.66 -4.34
CA SER A 99 10.14 -6.49 -4.82
C SER A 99 8.65 -6.78 -4.97
N ALA A 100 8.30 -7.94 -5.52
CA ALA A 100 6.90 -8.37 -5.66
C ALA A 100 6.23 -8.51 -4.29
N LEU A 101 6.91 -9.17 -3.33
CA LEU A 101 6.40 -9.26 -1.97
C LEU A 101 6.32 -7.88 -1.32
N GLY A 102 7.34 -7.04 -1.51
CA GLY A 102 7.39 -5.69 -0.98
C GLY A 102 6.22 -4.83 -1.43
N HIS A 103 5.79 -4.95 -2.68
CA HIS A 103 4.58 -4.29 -3.17
C HIS A 103 3.30 -4.82 -2.52
N GLN A 104 3.27 -6.10 -2.13
CA GLN A 104 2.12 -6.71 -1.48
C GLN A 104 2.03 -6.38 0.03
N VAL A 105 3.17 -6.30 0.71
CA VAL A 105 3.26 -6.06 2.17
C VAL A 105 3.67 -4.64 2.52
N TRP A 106 3.74 -3.75 1.52
CA TRP A 106 4.04 -2.33 1.74
C TRP A 106 3.06 -1.79 2.79
N PRO A 107 3.55 -1.05 3.80
CA PRO A 107 2.70 -0.63 4.90
C PRO A 107 1.52 0.18 4.37
N PRO A 108 0.35 0.01 4.98
CA PRO A 108 -0.83 0.76 4.57
C PRO A 108 -0.63 2.24 4.82
N ILE A 109 -1.24 3.08 3.98
CA ILE A 109 -1.14 4.53 4.11
C ILE A 109 -2.00 4.96 5.30
N ARG A 110 -1.37 5.69 6.23
CA ARG A 110 -1.98 6.16 7.47
C ARG A 110 -1.83 7.67 7.62
N ARG A 111 -2.65 8.26 8.49
CA ARG A 111 -2.67 9.70 8.74
C ARG A 111 -1.38 10.12 9.44
N HIS A 112 -0.74 11.14 8.91
CA HIS A 112 0.47 11.74 9.45
C HIS A 112 0.55 13.21 9.04
N THR A 113 1.29 14.02 9.79
CA THR A 113 1.54 15.41 9.39
C THR A 113 2.29 15.44 8.06
N LEU A 114 1.79 16.20 7.09
CA LEU A 114 2.40 16.25 5.75
C LEU A 114 3.80 16.84 5.83
N SER A 115 4.77 16.15 5.20
CA SER A 115 6.08 16.72 4.92
C SER A 115 5.97 17.87 3.91
N GLU A 116 6.99 18.71 3.80
CA GLU A 116 7.04 19.81 2.82
C GLU A 116 6.81 19.31 1.38
N LYS A 117 7.35 18.13 1.05
CA LYS A 117 7.18 17.50 -0.26
C LYS A 117 5.73 17.05 -0.49
N GLU A 118 5.11 16.40 0.49
CA GLU A 118 3.72 15.95 0.40
C GLU A 118 2.76 17.14 0.34
N ARG A 119 3.04 18.18 1.12
CA ARG A 119 2.31 19.44 1.08
C ARG A 119 2.33 20.07 -0.31
N ALA A 120 3.51 20.16 -0.95
CA ALA A 120 3.62 20.67 -2.31
C ALA A 120 2.85 19.80 -3.33
N LEU A 121 2.85 18.47 -3.16
CA LEU A 121 2.08 17.54 -3.98
C LEU A 121 0.56 17.71 -3.80
N PHE A 122 0.13 17.98 -2.56
CA PHE A 122 -1.27 18.26 -2.23
C PHE A 122 -1.74 19.59 -2.81
N GLU A 123 -0.95 20.66 -2.66
CA GLU A 123 -1.31 22.01 -3.10
C GLU A 123 -1.32 22.16 -4.63
N LYS A 124 -0.52 21.37 -5.34
CA LYS A 124 -0.37 21.45 -6.80
C LYS A 124 -1.72 21.48 -7.55
N PRO A 125 -2.59 20.46 -7.50
CA PRO A 125 -3.86 20.48 -8.22
C PRO A 125 -4.78 21.61 -7.76
N LEU A 126 -4.72 21.99 -6.48
CA LEU A 126 -5.54 23.07 -5.92
C LEU A 126 -5.14 24.45 -6.45
N SER A 127 -3.85 24.66 -6.69
CA SER A 127 -3.31 25.93 -7.20
C SER A 127 -3.50 26.09 -8.72
N GLU A 128 -3.55 24.98 -9.46
CA GLU A 128 -3.67 24.95 -10.92
C GLU A 128 -5.11 25.13 -11.42
N GLN A 129 -6.12 24.99 -10.55
CA GLN A 129 -7.54 25.17 -10.91
C GLN A 129 -7.82 26.58 -11.44
N LYS A 130 -8.45 26.65 -12.63
CA LYS A 130 -8.81 27.91 -13.30
C LYS A 130 -10.29 28.27 -13.13
N GLU A 131 -11.13 27.26 -12.94
CA GLU A 131 -12.57 27.39 -12.74
C GLU A 131 -12.87 28.07 -11.40
N PRO A 132 -14.05 28.72 -11.25
CA PRO A 132 -14.48 29.27 -9.98
C PRO A 132 -14.40 28.22 -8.86
N ARG A 133 -13.71 28.56 -7.77
CA ARG A 133 -13.50 27.68 -6.62
C ARG A 133 -14.74 27.67 -5.74
N GLU A 134 -15.19 26.48 -5.39
CA GLU A 134 -16.20 26.29 -4.33
C GLU A 134 -15.60 26.62 -2.96
N GLU A 135 -16.44 27.00 -2.01
CA GLU A 135 -16.00 27.21 -0.62
C GLU A 135 -15.74 25.86 0.04
N ILE A 136 -14.61 25.72 0.74
CA ILE A 136 -14.26 24.51 1.48
C ILE A 136 -14.79 24.62 2.90
N GLN A 137 -15.53 23.62 3.37
CA GLN A 137 -15.82 23.42 4.78
C GLN A 137 -15.03 22.21 5.26
N ILE A 138 -14.28 22.35 6.35
CA ILE A 138 -13.52 21.23 6.92
C ILE A 138 -14.21 20.80 8.21
N VAL A 139 -14.59 19.53 8.26
CA VAL A 139 -15.33 18.97 9.39
C VAL A 139 -14.71 17.67 9.86
N CYS A 140 -14.87 17.33 11.14
CA CYS A 140 -14.36 16.08 11.71
C CYS A 140 -15.44 15.32 12.48
N ALA A 141 -15.23 14.03 12.70
CA ALA A 141 -16.09 13.22 13.55
C ALA A 141 -16.14 13.75 14.99
N GLN A 142 -17.34 14.01 15.49
CA GLN A 142 -17.53 14.36 16.89
C GLN A 142 -16.99 13.27 17.82
N GLY A 143 -16.12 13.66 18.75
CA GLY A 143 -15.51 12.74 19.74
C GLY A 143 -14.21 12.07 19.28
N ASP A 144 -13.73 12.33 18.06
CA ASP A 144 -12.41 11.89 17.59
C ASP A 144 -11.45 13.09 17.46
N GLU A 145 -10.79 13.41 18.58
CA GLU A 145 -9.84 14.53 18.63
C GLU A 145 -8.66 14.32 17.69
N ALA A 146 -8.20 13.09 17.48
CA ALA A 146 -7.11 12.79 16.57
C ALA A 146 -7.48 13.13 15.12
N ALA A 147 -8.70 12.80 14.69
CA ALA A 147 -9.21 13.20 13.38
C ALA A 147 -9.33 14.72 13.24
N CYS A 148 -9.81 15.43 14.26
CA CYS A 148 -9.92 16.89 14.22
C CYS A 148 -8.56 17.59 14.18
N VAL A 149 -7.58 17.13 14.96
CA VAL A 149 -6.20 17.63 14.93
C VAL A 149 -5.57 17.39 13.57
N TYR A 150 -5.78 16.20 12.99
CA TYR A 150 -5.31 15.88 11.65
C TYR A 150 -5.96 16.76 10.58
N ALA A 151 -7.28 17.01 10.67
CA ALA A 151 -8.03 17.88 9.77
C ALA A 151 -7.56 19.34 9.83
N ALA A 152 -7.13 19.81 11.01
CA ALA A 152 -6.73 21.20 11.22
C ALA A 152 -5.55 21.64 10.36
N GLN A 153 -4.64 20.73 10.01
CA GLN A 153 -3.51 21.07 9.13
C GLN A 153 -3.99 21.51 7.74
N PHE A 154 -5.10 20.95 7.25
CA PHE A 154 -5.62 21.24 5.92
C PHE A 154 -6.27 22.62 5.83
N VAL A 155 -6.75 23.20 6.94
CA VAL A 155 -7.30 24.56 6.98
C VAL A 155 -6.32 25.55 6.38
N ASN A 156 -5.06 25.51 6.84
CA ASN A 156 -4.03 26.44 6.35
C ASN A 156 -3.56 26.07 4.94
N ILE A 157 -3.42 24.78 4.63
CA ILE A 157 -3.00 24.31 3.30
C ILE A 157 -3.96 24.80 2.21
N PHE A 158 -5.27 24.65 2.40
CA PHE A 158 -6.26 25.17 1.44
C PHE A 158 -6.18 26.68 1.28
N ARG A 159 -6.04 27.42 2.40
CA ARG A 159 -5.94 28.88 2.37
C ARG A 159 -4.69 29.36 1.64
N GLU A 160 -3.55 28.70 1.87
CA GLU A 160 -2.29 29.00 1.20
C GLU A 160 -2.35 28.67 -0.30
N ALA A 161 -3.12 27.65 -0.69
CA ALA A 161 -3.46 27.39 -2.09
C ALA A 161 -4.48 28.40 -2.69
N GLY A 162 -4.91 29.41 -1.92
CA GLY A 162 -5.83 30.47 -2.33
C GLY A 162 -7.30 30.06 -2.31
N TRP A 163 -7.67 29.05 -1.55
CA TRP A 163 -9.07 28.63 -1.39
C TRP A 163 -9.73 29.33 -0.21
N LYS A 164 -11.04 29.59 -0.35
CA LYS A 164 -11.85 30.09 0.75
C LYS A 164 -12.25 28.92 1.64
N VAL A 165 -11.80 28.96 2.89
CA VAL A 165 -12.21 27.99 3.93
C VAL A 165 -13.25 28.65 4.81
N ARG A 166 -14.41 28.02 4.94
CA ARG A 166 -15.51 28.49 5.80
C ARG A 166 -15.03 28.63 7.23
N ASP A 167 -15.21 29.82 7.79
CA ASP A 167 -14.91 30.18 9.19
C ASP A 167 -13.48 29.86 9.67
N ASN A 168 -12.56 29.50 8.78
CA ASN A 168 -11.15 29.18 9.04
C ASN A 168 -10.90 28.23 10.23
N HIS A 169 -11.79 27.28 10.49
CA HIS A 169 -11.62 26.28 11.54
C HIS A 169 -12.15 24.91 11.11
N VAL A 170 -11.87 23.91 11.94
CA VAL A 170 -12.46 22.57 11.80
C VAL A 170 -13.70 22.49 12.67
N GLU A 171 -14.83 22.17 12.07
CA GLU A 171 -16.09 22.02 12.80
C GLU A 171 -16.33 20.54 13.16
N PRO A 172 -16.49 20.19 14.44
CA PRO A 172 -16.87 18.84 14.82
C PRO A 172 -18.35 18.61 14.50
N VAL A 173 -18.64 17.58 13.71
CA VAL A 173 -20.00 17.27 13.25
C VAL A 173 -20.42 15.87 13.68
N ARG A 174 -21.73 15.71 13.89
CA ARG A 174 -22.35 14.41 14.09
C ARG A 174 -22.98 13.95 12.78
N MET A 175 -22.39 12.94 12.16
CA MET A 175 -22.95 12.33 10.96
C MET A 175 -24.07 11.37 11.34
N ASN A 176 -25.17 11.39 10.58
CA ASN A 176 -26.24 10.39 10.73
C ASN A 176 -25.73 8.97 10.45
N ASN A 177 -24.85 8.83 9.45
CA ASN A 177 -24.14 7.61 9.12
C ASN A 177 -22.63 7.89 9.18
N PRO A 178 -21.96 7.62 10.30
CA PRO A 178 -20.53 7.84 10.42
C PRO A 178 -19.76 6.88 9.51
N THR A 179 -18.82 7.42 8.77
CA THR A 179 -17.90 6.69 7.89
C THR A 179 -16.46 6.83 8.36
N ALA A 180 -15.66 5.80 8.13
CA ALA A 180 -14.21 5.87 8.31
C ALA A 180 -13.55 6.53 7.09
N GLY A 181 -12.39 7.14 7.30
CA GLY A 181 -11.57 7.81 6.30
C GLY A 181 -11.98 9.25 6.03
N ILE A 182 -11.50 9.76 4.89
CA ILE A 182 -11.84 11.09 4.39
C ILE A 182 -12.98 10.98 3.37
N VAL A 183 -14.01 11.82 3.52
CA VAL A 183 -15.15 11.86 2.59
C VAL A 183 -15.39 13.28 2.10
N LEU A 184 -15.52 13.44 0.79
CA LEU A 184 -15.86 14.71 0.15
C LEU A 184 -17.36 14.75 -0.10
N PHE A 185 -18.05 15.63 0.60
CA PHE A 185 -19.48 15.88 0.43
C PHE A 185 -19.71 17.13 -0.40
N ARG A 186 -20.75 17.08 -1.24
CA ARG A 186 -21.27 18.23 -1.96
C ARG A 186 -22.80 18.21 -1.88
N HIS A 187 -23.41 19.39 -2.09
CA HIS A 187 -24.86 19.50 -2.16
C HIS A 187 -25.45 18.46 -3.13
N GLY A 188 -26.44 17.73 -2.62
CA GLY A 188 -27.19 16.73 -3.36
C GLY A 188 -28.50 17.27 -3.87
N ARG A 189 -28.80 17.08 -5.17
CA ARG A 189 -30.10 17.44 -5.72
C ARG A 189 -31.04 16.24 -5.68
N GLY A 190 -32.17 16.39 -4.99
CA GLY A 190 -33.21 15.38 -4.86
C GLY A 190 -33.57 15.10 -3.42
N LYS A 191 -34.65 14.33 -3.21
CA LYS A 191 -34.99 13.77 -1.91
C LYS A 191 -34.73 12.27 -1.96
N PRO A 192 -33.91 11.70 -1.06
CA PRO A 192 -33.79 10.26 -0.98
C PRO A 192 -35.16 9.67 -0.62
N ASP A 193 -35.53 8.58 -1.27
CA ASP A 193 -36.76 7.86 -1.01
C ASP A 193 -36.58 7.05 0.28
N THR A 194 -37.32 7.44 1.33
CA THR A 194 -37.20 6.86 2.67
C THR A 194 -37.60 5.39 2.72
N ASP A 195 -38.42 4.93 1.76
CA ASP A 195 -38.93 3.55 1.73
C ASP A 195 -38.02 2.64 0.88
N ASN A 196 -37.07 3.21 0.15
CA ASN A 196 -36.13 2.49 -0.69
C ASN A 196 -34.68 2.71 -0.23
N TRP A 197 -34.12 1.73 0.49
CA TRP A 197 -32.73 1.75 0.96
C TRP A 197 -31.67 1.81 -0.15
N ARG A 198 -32.05 1.52 -1.41
CA ARG A 198 -31.16 1.65 -2.59
C ARG A 198 -31.26 3.02 -3.25
N SER A 199 -32.19 3.87 -2.80
CA SER A 199 -32.28 5.23 -3.30
C SER A 199 -31.08 6.05 -2.79
N GLY A 200 -30.65 7.00 -3.61
CA GLY A 200 -29.52 7.86 -3.31
C GLY A 200 -29.71 9.21 -3.97
N VAL A 201 -28.92 10.18 -3.53
CA VAL A 201 -28.92 11.53 -4.10
C VAL A 201 -27.70 11.69 -4.97
N TRP A 202 -27.91 12.16 -6.20
CA TRP A 202 -26.82 12.45 -7.11
C TRP A 202 -26.25 13.84 -6.81
N THR A 203 -24.94 13.97 -6.90
CA THR A 203 -24.24 15.25 -6.88
C THR A 203 -23.45 15.41 -8.16
N ALA A 204 -23.38 16.64 -8.67
CA ALA A 204 -22.61 16.92 -9.88
C ALA A 204 -21.12 16.96 -9.55
N LEU A 205 -20.31 16.38 -10.43
CA LEU A 205 -18.85 16.40 -10.34
C LEU A 205 -18.33 17.76 -10.82
N THR A 206 -17.78 18.57 -9.92
CA THR A 206 -17.19 19.88 -10.23
C THR A 206 -15.67 19.81 -10.33
N ALA A 207 -15.05 20.80 -10.96
CA ALA A 207 -13.60 20.98 -10.96
C ALA A 207 -13.06 20.99 -9.52
N SER A 208 -13.71 21.73 -8.61
CA SER A 208 -13.28 21.79 -7.22
C SER A 208 -13.31 20.45 -6.50
N LEU A 209 -14.34 19.62 -6.74
CA LEU A 209 -14.40 18.28 -6.17
C LEU A 209 -13.31 17.35 -6.75
N ILE A 210 -13.03 17.47 -8.06
CA ILE A 210 -11.98 16.70 -8.75
C ILE A 210 -10.59 17.09 -8.22
N ASP A 211 -10.29 18.39 -8.14
CA ASP A 211 -8.97 18.88 -7.73
C ASP A 211 -8.72 18.62 -6.25
N THR A 212 -9.75 18.76 -5.41
CA THR A 212 -9.69 18.37 -3.99
C THR A 212 -9.41 16.88 -3.85
N ARG A 213 -10.10 16.03 -4.62
CA ARG A 213 -9.84 14.59 -4.63
C ARG A 213 -8.41 14.30 -5.07
N GLN A 214 -7.96 14.93 -6.15
CA GLN A 214 -6.62 14.74 -6.69
C GLN A 214 -5.53 15.18 -5.68
N ALA A 215 -5.79 16.24 -4.91
CA ALA A 215 -4.90 16.69 -3.84
C ALA A 215 -4.66 15.59 -2.81
N PHE A 216 -5.73 14.95 -2.31
CA PHE A 216 -5.62 13.80 -1.40
C PHE A 216 -4.96 12.59 -2.07
N ALA A 217 -5.33 12.29 -3.32
CA ALA A 217 -4.74 11.16 -4.04
C ALA A 217 -3.22 11.33 -4.24
N ASN A 218 -2.73 12.56 -4.45
CA ASN A 218 -1.31 12.86 -4.60
C ASN A 218 -0.48 12.58 -3.33
N ILE A 219 -1.11 12.59 -2.16
CA ILE A 219 -0.50 12.19 -0.88
C ILE A 219 -0.88 10.75 -0.49
N GLY A 220 -1.44 9.99 -1.44
CA GLY A 220 -1.77 8.59 -1.27
C GLY A 220 -3.03 8.32 -0.45
N ILE A 221 -3.88 9.33 -0.23
CA ILE A 221 -5.17 9.17 0.44
C ILE A 221 -6.27 9.14 -0.62
N GLU A 222 -7.09 8.10 -0.61
CA GLU A 222 -8.21 7.95 -1.54
C GLU A 222 -9.52 8.33 -0.84
N PRO A 223 -10.00 9.58 -0.98
CA PRO A 223 -11.21 9.98 -0.31
C PRO A 223 -12.44 9.34 -0.97
N GLU A 224 -13.47 9.13 -0.18
CA GLU A 224 -14.80 8.81 -0.68
C GLU A 224 -15.51 10.07 -1.17
N SER A 225 -16.60 9.89 -1.91
CA SER A 225 -17.44 10.99 -2.36
C SER A 225 -18.87 10.70 -1.96
N GLY A 226 -19.51 11.69 -1.35
CA GLY A 226 -20.86 11.59 -0.84
C GLY A 226 -21.70 12.79 -1.27
N SER A 227 -23.00 12.64 -1.10
CA SER A 227 -23.97 13.70 -1.34
C SER A 227 -24.63 14.06 -0.02
N ASN A 228 -24.71 15.36 0.29
CA ASN A 228 -25.40 15.87 1.46
C ASN A 228 -26.43 16.94 1.03
N PRO A 229 -27.74 16.65 1.08
CA PRO A 229 -28.78 17.62 0.74
C PRO A 229 -28.82 18.85 1.67
N GLU A 230 -28.32 18.74 2.90
CA GLU A 230 -28.32 19.83 3.88
C GLU A 230 -27.15 20.81 3.67
N LEU A 231 -26.15 20.41 2.89
CA LEU A 231 -25.00 21.28 2.60
C LEU A 231 -25.43 22.41 1.64
N PRO A 232 -25.01 23.66 1.84
CA PRO A 232 -25.32 24.74 0.91
C PRO A 232 -24.74 24.49 -0.49
N GLU A 233 -25.39 25.02 -1.54
CA GLU A 233 -24.82 25.02 -2.89
C GLU A 233 -23.51 25.82 -2.94
N GLY A 234 -22.56 25.36 -3.77
CA GLY A 234 -21.25 26.00 -3.93
C GLY A 234 -20.25 25.70 -2.81
N VAL A 235 -20.53 24.70 -1.97
CA VAL A 235 -19.66 24.26 -0.87
C VAL A 235 -19.23 22.81 -1.08
N VAL A 236 -17.95 22.54 -0.86
CA VAL A 236 -17.40 21.19 -0.72
C VAL A 236 -17.04 20.99 0.75
N SER A 237 -17.70 20.04 1.40
CA SER A 237 -17.42 19.68 2.79
C SER A 237 -16.49 18.48 2.84
N ILE A 238 -15.34 18.64 3.48
CA ILE A 238 -14.33 17.60 3.66
C ILE A 238 -14.48 17.06 5.07
N TYR A 239 -15.02 15.86 5.17
CA TYR A 239 -15.22 15.16 6.44
C TYR A 239 -14.06 14.23 6.76
N PHE A 240 -13.50 14.38 7.95
CA PHE A 240 -12.47 13.53 8.52
C PHE A 240 -13.08 12.62 9.58
N GLY A 241 -13.35 11.37 9.20
CA GLY A 241 -13.89 10.33 10.09
C GLY A 241 -12.82 9.57 10.86
N LEU A 242 -13.18 8.42 11.43
CA LEU A 242 -12.23 7.48 12.03
C LEU A 242 -11.14 7.09 11.03
N GLU A 243 -9.89 6.94 11.47
CA GLU A 243 -8.80 6.52 10.58
C GLU A 243 -9.04 5.11 10.00
N LYS A 244 -8.85 4.95 8.67
CA LYS A 244 -8.89 3.63 8.02
C LYS A 244 -7.60 2.86 8.30
N GLU A 245 -7.67 1.53 8.24
CA GLU A 245 -6.45 0.71 8.30
C GLU A 245 -5.47 1.06 7.17
N ASN A 246 -6.01 1.42 6.00
CA ASN A 246 -5.31 1.93 4.84
C ASN A 246 -6.14 3.03 4.14
N GLU A 247 -5.73 4.28 4.28
CA GLU A 247 -6.38 5.46 3.67
C GLU A 247 -6.21 5.50 2.14
N GLY A 248 -5.26 4.75 1.57
CA GLY A 248 -5.02 4.68 0.12
C GLY A 248 -5.82 3.60 -0.60
N GLU A 249 -6.71 2.89 0.08
CA GLU A 249 -7.48 1.82 -0.55
C GLU A 249 -8.47 2.35 -1.59
N PRO A 250 -8.58 1.71 -2.77
CA PRO A 250 -9.52 2.13 -3.80
C PRO A 250 -10.97 2.14 -3.29
N THR A 251 -11.59 3.31 -3.31
CA THR A 251 -12.99 3.49 -2.90
C THR A 251 -13.96 3.03 -3.99
N ASN A 252 -15.24 2.93 -3.65
CA ASN A 252 -16.30 2.60 -4.63
C ASN A 252 -16.31 3.58 -5.81
N PHE A 253 -15.99 4.85 -5.56
CA PHE A 253 -15.83 5.85 -6.60
C PHE A 253 -14.66 5.52 -7.52
N THR A 254 -13.45 5.26 -6.97
CA THR A 254 -12.26 4.89 -7.76
C THR A 254 -12.52 3.66 -8.63
N LYS A 255 -13.16 2.64 -8.05
CA LYS A 255 -13.55 1.41 -8.76
C LYS A 255 -14.52 1.70 -9.90
N THR A 256 -15.52 2.55 -9.66
CA THR A 256 -16.52 2.95 -10.67
C THR A 256 -15.88 3.74 -11.81
N MET A 257 -15.04 4.73 -11.50
CA MET A 257 -14.33 5.52 -12.51
C MET A 257 -13.36 4.68 -13.34
N LYS A 258 -12.66 3.73 -12.72
CA LYS A 258 -11.80 2.77 -13.43
C LYS A 258 -12.61 1.90 -14.39
N LYS A 259 -13.78 1.40 -13.96
CA LYS A 259 -14.70 0.61 -14.79
C LYS A 259 -15.24 1.43 -15.97
N LEU A 260 -15.68 2.67 -15.72
CA LEU A 260 -16.12 3.59 -16.77
C LEU A 260 -15.00 3.88 -17.77
N GLY A 261 -13.80 4.20 -17.30
CA GLY A 261 -12.65 4.46 -18.17
C GLY A 261 -12.19 3.25 -18.99
N GLN A 262 -12.43 2.02 -18.50
CA GLN A 262 -12.23 0.80 -19.30
C GLN A 262 -13.33 0.64 -20.36
N GLN A 263 -14.58 0.91 -20.00
CA GLN A 263 -15.72 0.84 -20.92
C GLN A 263 -15.58 1.87 -22.06
N TRP A 264 -15.15 3.10 -21.75
CA TRP A 264 -14.94 4.17 -22.73
C TRP A 264 -13.80 3.84 -23.71
N ARG A 265 -12.78 3.10 -23.26
CA ARG A 265 -11.70 2.61 -24.12
C ARG A 265 -12.10 1.37 -24.95
N GLY A 266 -13.18 0.69 -24.57
CA GLY A 266 -13.59 -0.61 -25.13
C GLY A 266 -14.77 -0.60 -26.11
N GLY A 267 -15.49 0.52 -26.27
CA GLY A 267 -16.62 0.59 -27.21
C GLY A 267 -17.59 1.75 -26.93
N PRO A 268 -18.62 1.94 -27.79
CA PRO A 268 -19.52 3.09 -27.70
C PRO A 268 -20.32 3.09 -26.40
N VAL A 269 -20.46 4.28 -25.82
CA VAL A 269 -21.19 4.54 -24.58
C VAL A 269 -22.66 4.14 -24.77
N PRO A 270 -23.24 3.30 -23.89
CA PRO A 270 -24.68 3.08 -23.93
C PRO A 270 -25.36 4.41 -23.59
N THR A 271 -26.08 4.96 -24.55
CA THR A 271 -27.00 6.07 -24.32
C THR A 271 -28.11 5.55 -23.42
N SER A 272 -28.30 6.19 -22.28
CA SER A 272 -29.46 5.93 -21.43
C SER A 272 -30.72 6.33 -22.20
N GLU A 273 -31.51 5.34 -22.61
CA GLU A 273 -32.94 5.49 -22.90
C GLU A 273 -33.72 5.69 -21.59
#